data_AF-A0A973RBF3-F1
#
_entry.id   AF-A0A973RBF3-F1
#
_cell.length_a   1.000
_cell.length_b   1.000
_cell.length_c   1.000
_cell.angle_alpha   90.00
_cell.angle_beta   90.00
_cell.angle_gamma   90.00
#
_symmetry.space_group_name_H-M   'P 1'
#
loop_
_entity.id
_entity.type
_entity.pdbx_description
1 polymer ?
#
loop_
_entity_poly.entity_id
_entity_poly.type
_entity_poly.pdbx_seq_one_letter_code
_entity_poly.pdbx_strand_id
1 'polypeptide(L)'
;ADPAELRAHAAARLPRGFVPTRWSRLPELPLTSRGKVDRAALPEPDRVAGTDYTAPRTDSEALVAEIWAEVLGLERVGVLDDLLDLGGHSLMSTRVAARLRAVLEVEVPIRVVFGCGTVAELAEAVEQLLIEEIDAMSEEEARQALTG
;
A
#
# COMPACT_ATOMS: atom_id res chain seq x y z
N ALA A 1 -16.93 17.42 11.61
CA ALA A 1 -15.61 17.47 10.95
C ALA A 1 -15.69 16.65 9.67
N ASP A 2 -15.06 17.13 8.61
CA ASP A 2 -14.90 16.37 7.37
C ASP A 2 -14.05 15.11 7.65
N PRO A 3 -14.45 13.91 7.16
CA PRO A 3 -13.61 12.71 7.26
C PRO A 3 -12.15 12.90 6.85
N ALA A 4 -11.86 13.73 5.84
CA ALA A 4 -10.48 14.01 5.42
C ALA A 4 -9.67 14.74 6.51
N GLU A 5 -10.27 15.74 7.17
CA GLU A 5 -9.67 16.47 8.29
C GLU A 5 -9.41 15.55 9.48
N LEU A 6 -10.37 14.66 9.79
CA LEU A 6 -10.24 13.69 10.89
C LEU A 6 -9.12 12.70 10.62
N ARG A 7 -9.00 12.21 9.38
CA ARG A 7 -7.90 11.34 8.97
C ARG A 7 -6.55 12.05 9.11
N ALA A 8 -6.41 13.28 8.61
CA ALA A 8 -5.19 14.06 8.75
C ALA A 8 -4.83 14.30 10.22
N HIS A 9 -5.82 14.62 11.06
CA HIS A 9 -5.63 14.80 12.49
C HIS A 9 -5.15 13.52 13.20
N ALA A 10 -5.71 12.37 12.83
CA ALA A 10 -5.33 11.05 13.34
C ALA A 10 -3.93 10.64 12.89
N ALA A 11 -3.60 10.84 11.61
CA ALA A 11 -2.28 10.53 11.04
C ALA A 11 -1.15 11.32 11.71
N ALA A 12 -1.43 12.53 12.20
CA ALA A 12 -0.47 13.34 12.94
C ALA A 12 -0.18 12.81 14.37
N ARG A 13 -0.95 11.84 14.89
CA ARG A 13 -0.90 11.39 16.30
C ARG A 13 -0.81 9.88 16.46
N LEU A 14 -1.19 9.13 15.45
CA LEU A 14 -1.25 7.67 15.49
C LEU A 14 -0.24 7.08 14.51
N PRO A 15 0.36 5.92 14.83
CA PRO A 15 1.08 5.16 13.83
C PRO A 15 0.16 4.82 12.66
N ARG A 16 0.71 4.74 11.43
CA ARG A 16 -0.04 4.56 10.18
C ARG A 16 -1.10 3.44 10.25
N GLY A 17 -0.74 2.28 10.79
CA GLY A 17 -1.65 1.13 10.92
C GLY A 17 -2.83 1.32 11.88
N PHE A 18 -2.86 2.39 12.67
CA PHE A 18 -3.97 2.75 13.57
C PHE A 18 -4.85 3.88 13.03
N VAL A 19 -4.51 4.45 11.87
CA VAL A 19 -5.31 5.49 11.22
C VAL A 19 -6.48 4.84 10.48
N PRO A 20 -7.75 5.14 10.82
CA PRO A 20 -8.88 4.55 10.13
C PRO A 20 -8.94 4.96 8.65
N THR A 21 -9.23 3.99 7.79
CA THR A 21 -9.36 4.19 6.33
C THR A 21 -10.80 4.43 5.88
N ARG A 22 -11.77 4.16 6.76
CA ARG A 22 -13.21 4.36 6.50
C ARG A 22 -13.86 5.08 7.67
N TRP A 23 -14.81 5.96 7.36
CA TRP A 23 -15.41 6.86 8.33
C TRP A 23 -16.91 6.98 8.05
N SER A 24 -17.74 6.81 9.08
CA SER A 24 -19.18 7.10 9.01
C SER A 24 -19.50 8.32 9.85
N ARG A 25 -20.26 9.26 9.31
CA ARG A 25 -20.91 10.29 10.11
C ARG A 25 -22.23 9.75 10.65
N LEU A 26 -22.40 9.80 11.97
CA LEU A 26 -23.63 9.41 12.64
C LEU A 26 -24.28 10.65 13.27
N PRO A 27 -25.61 10.85 13.13
CA PRO A 27 -26.31 11.87 13.90
C PRO A 27 -26.35 11.50 15.40
N GLU A 28 -26.48 10.22 15.71
CA GLU A 28 -26.43 9.67 17.06
C GLU A 28 -25.84 8.25 17.05
N LEU A 29 -25.28 7.81 18.17
CA LEU A 29 -24.81 6.43 18.30
C LEU A 29 -26.01 5.49 18.47
N PRO A 30 -26.18 4.46 17.62
CA PRO A 30 -27.24 3.49 17.81
C PRO A 30 -26.98 2.72 19.09
N LEU A 31 -27.97 2.70 19.99
CA LEU A 31 -27.91 1.99 21.25
C LEU A 31 -28.94 0.87 21.28
N THR A 32 -28.55 -0.26 21.84
CA THR A 32 -29.47 -1.33 22.25
C THR A 32 -30.44 -0.82 23.32
N SER A 33 -31.52 -1.56 23.57
CA SER A 33 -32.47 -1.28 24.67
C SER A 33 -31.82 -1.23 26.07
N ARG A 34 -30.59 -1.74 26.21
CA ARG A 34 -29.79 -1.70 27.44
C ARG A 34 -28.77 -0.56 27.48
N GLY A 35 -28.80 0.36 26.52
CA GLY A 35 -27.91 1.53 26.45
C GLY A 35 -26.48 1.23 25.98
N LYS A 36 -26.17 -0.01 25.54
CA LYS A 36 -24.89 -0.34 24.90
C LYS A 36 -24.93 -0.01 23.41
N VAL A 37 -23.79 0.35 22.81
CA VAL A 37 -23.68 0.54 21.35
C VAL A 37 -24.14 -0.72 20.62
N ASP A 38 -25.10 -0.54 19.73
CA ASP A 38 -25.57 -1.58 18.81
C ASP A 38 -24.69 -1.58 17.57
N ARG A 39 -23.69 -2.46 17.56
CA ARG A 39 -22.74 -2.57 16.44
C ARG A 39 -23.38 -3.09 15.16
N ALA A 40 -24.48 -3.84 15.25
CA ALA A 40 -25.16 -4.38 14.08
C ALA A 40 -26.00 -3.30 13.36
N ALA A 41 -26.40 -2.26 14.09
CA ALA A 41 -27.11 -1.10 13.56
C ALA A 41 -26.19 0.01 13.05
N LEU A 42 -24.85 -0.16 13.14
CA LEU A 42 -23.93 0.81 12.55
C LEU A 42 -24.00 0.73 11.02
N PRO A 43 -24.13 1.87 10.32
CA PRO A 43 -24.07 1.89 8.87
C PRO A 43 -22.68 1.46 8.38
N GLU A 44 -22.62 0.99 7.14
CA GLU A 44 -21.33 0.76 6.50
C GLU A 44 -20.55 2.08 6.40
N PRO A 45 -19.25 2.10 6.74
CA PRO A 45 -18.46 3.31 6.63
C PRO A 45 -18.05 3.59 5.21
N ASP A 46 -18.27 4.85 4.83
CA ASP A 46 -17.82 5.39 3.55
C ASP A 46 -16.30 5.36 3.53
N ARG A 47 -15.76 5.04 2.35
CA ARG A 47 -14.35 5.32 2.10
C ARG A 47 -14.21 6.83 2.10
N VAL A 48 -13.26 7.34 2.87
CA VAL A 48 -12.82 8.72 2.63
C VAL A 48 -12.38 8.74 1.17
N ALA A 49 -12.90 9.68 0.38
CA ALA A 49 -12.50 9.81 -1.01
C ALA A 49 -10.97 9.87 -1.06
N GLY A 50 -10.37 8.74 -1.42
CA GLY A 50 -8.95 8.63 -1.72
C GLY A 50 -8.73 9.35 -3.04
N THR A 51 -7.56 9.95 -3.17
CA THR A 51 -7.04 10.62 -4.37
C THR A 51 -7.66 10.09 -5.67
N ASP A 52 -8.17 11.01 -6.49
CA ASP A 52 -8.65 10.68 -7.83
C ASP A 52 -7.67 9.75 -8.54
N TYR A 53 -8.21 8.79 -9.29
CA TYR A 53 -7.42 7.82 -10.03
C TYR A 53 -6.33 8.54 -10.84
N THR A 54 -5.08 8.21 -10.54
CA THR A 54 -3.91 8.69 -11.26
C THR A 54 -3.23 7.50 -11.91
N ALA A 55 -3.12 7.51 -13.23
CA ALA A 55 -2.56 6.40 -13.99
C ALA A 55 -1.05 6.23 -13.75
N PRO A 56 -0.52 4.98 -13.88
CA PRO A 56 0.90 4.73 -13.96
C PRO A 56 1.60 5.57 -15.02
N ARG A 57 2.78 6.07 -14.68
CA ARG A 57 3.63 6.95 -15.48
C ARG A 57 4.93 6.26 -15.88
N THR A 58 5.37 5.25 -15.13
CA THR A 58 6.55 4.44 -15.41
C THR A 58 6.20 2.95 -15.47
N ASP A 59 7.09 2.14 -16.04
CA ASP A 59 6.92 0.68 -16.13
C ASP A 59 6.89 0.04 -14.73
N SER A 60 7.69 0.55 -13.79
CA SER A 60 7.70 0.09 -12.40
C SER A 60 6.38 0.42 -11.69
N GLU A 61 5.83 1.62 -11.90
CA GLU A 61 4.50 1.97 -11.41
C GLU A 61 3.41 1.06 -11.99
N ALA A 62 3.49 0.75 -13.29
CA ALA A 62 2.55 -0.12 -13.95
C ALA A 62 2.60 -1.56 -13.39
N LEU A 63 3.80 -2.10 -13.23
CA LEU A 63 4.04 -3.41 -12.64
C LEU A 63 3.50 -3.50 -11.20
N VAL A 64 3.82 -2.52 -10.37
CA VAL A 64 3.37 -2.50 -8.97
C VAL A 64 1.85 -2.37 -8.90
N ALA A 65 1.25 -1.49 -9.70
CA ALA A 65 -0.21 -1.32 -9.77
C ALA A 65 -0.92 -2.60 -10.21
N GLU A 66 -0.39 -3.31 -11.21
CA GLU A 66 -0.91 -4.59 -11.68
C GLU A 66 -0.86 -5.67 -10.59
N ILE A 67 0.30 -5.84 -9.95
CA ILE A 67 0.46 -6.81 -8.85
C ILE A 67 -0.51 -6.50 -7.70
N TRP A 68 -0.70 -5.22 -7.37
CA TRP A 68 -1.67 -4.82 -6.34
C TRP A 68 -3.09 -5.11 -6.76
N ALA A 69 -3.49 -4.76 -7.98
CA ALA A 69 -4.82 -5.03 -8.51
C ALA A 69 -5.15 -6.52 -8.44
N GLU A 70 -4.22 -7.39 -8.84
CA GLU A 70 -4.40 -8.84 -8.75
C GLU A 70 -4.47 -9.36 -7.31
N VAL A 71 -3.62 -8.87 -6.41
CA VAL A 71 -3.58 -9.34 -5.01
C VAL A 71 -4.82 -8.89 -4.24
N LEU A 72 -5.34 -7.69 -4.55
CA LEU A 72 -6.50 -7.09 -3.91
C LEU A 72 -7.82 -7.51 -4.58
N GLY A 73 -7.77 -8.08 -5.79
CA GLY A 73 -8.96 -8.44 -6.58
C GLY A 73 -9.71 -7.20 -7.11
N LEU A 74 -8.96 -6.16 -7.48
CA LEU A 74 -9.49 -4.90 -8.02
C LEU A 74 -9.29 -4.85 -9.53
N GLU A 75 -10.19 -4.17 -10.24
CA GLU A 75 -10.03 -3.95 -11.69
C GLU A 75 -8.86 -3.02 -12.01
N ARG A 76 -8.62 -2.04 -11.12
CA ARG A 76 -7.57 -1.03 -11.31
C ARG A 76 -7.09 -0.48 -9.98
N VAL A 77 -5.81 -0.09 -9.96
CA VAL A 77 -5.13 0.63 -8.87
C VAL A 77 -4.39 1.82 -9.48
N GLY A 78 -4.53 3.00 -8.87
CA GLY A 78 -3.81 4.22 -9.23
C GLY A 78 -2.50 4.38 -8.44
N VAL A 79 -1.60 5.22 -8.95
CA VAL A 79 -0.25 5.37 -8.37
C VAL A 79 -0.22 5.99 -6.97
N LEU A 80 -1.25 6.76 -6.62
CA LEU A 80 -1.41 7.39 -5.32
C LEU A 80 -2.27 6.55 -4.36
N ASP A 81 -2.78 5.40 -4.81
CA ASP A 81 -3.58 4.55 -3.95
C ASP A 81 -2.72 3.93 -2.85
N ASP A 82 -3.21 4.01 -1.62
CA ASP A 82 -2.58 3.42 -0.45
C ASP A 82 -3.08 1.98 -0.21
N LEU A 83 -2.16 1.05 0.06
CA LEU A 83 -2.50 -0.38 0.21
C LEU A 83 -3.57 -0.60 1.29
N LEU A 84 -3.47 0.09 2.43
CA LEU A 84 -4.40 -0.05 3.55
C LEU A 84 -5.74 0.59 3.23
N ASP A 85 -5.74 1.72 2.53
CA ASP A 85 -6.97 2.36 2.05
C ASP A 85 -7.71 1.48 1.05
N LEU A 86 -6.96 0.70 0.27
CA LEU A 86 -7.50 -0.32 -0.64
C LEU A 86 -8.06 -1.57 0.06
N GLY A 87 -7.94 -1.68 1.38
CA GLY A 87 -8.36 -2.86 2.15
C GLY A 87 -7.24 -3.90 2.31
N GLY A 88 -6.02 -3.54 1.93
CA GLY A 88 -4.85 -4.37 2.13
C GLY A 88 -4.45 -4.55 3.59
N HIS A 89 -3.76 -5.64 3.86
CA HIS A 89 -3.28 -6.02 5.20
C HIS A 89 -1.99 -6.83 5.09
N SER A 90 -1.38 -7.21 6.22
CA SER A 90 -0.04 -7.83 6.26
C SER A 90 0.13 -9.03 5.33
N LEU A 91 -0.84 -9.97 5.30
CA LEU A 91 -0.80 -11.11 4.37
C LEU A 91 -0.80 -10.69 2.89
N MET A 92 -1.54 -9.64 2.52
CA MET A 92 -1.52 -9.10 1.16
C MET A 92 -0.18 -8.44 0.86
N SER A 93 0.39 -7.68 1.81
CA SER A 93 1.76 -7.15 1.67
C SER A 93 2.79 -8.26 1.45
N THR A 94 2.68 -9.38 2.17
CA THR A 94 3.54 -10.55 1.96
C THR A 94 3.37 -11.14 0.56
N ARG A 95 2.13 -11.22 0.04
CA ARG A 95 1.87 -11.69 -1.33
C ARG A 95 2.43 -10.74 -2.39
N VAL A 96 2.30 -9.42 -2.18
CA VAL A 96 2.89 -8.39 -3.04
C VAL A 96 4.42 -8.56 -3.09
N ALA A 97 5.09 -8.65 -1.94
CA ALA A 97 6.54 -8.85 -1.88
C ALA A 97 6.99 -10.13 -2.63
N ALA A 98 6.29 -11.24 -2.39
CA ALA A 98 6.59 -12.50 -3.04
C ALA A 98 6.42 -12.45 -4.57
N ARG A 99 5.39 -11.75 -5.06
CA ARG A 99 5.16 -11.57 -6.50
C ARG A 99 6.17 -10.65 -7.15
N LEU A 100 6.49 -9.52 -6.53
CA LEU A 100 7.52 -8.62 -7.03
C LEU A 100 8.86 -9.36 -7.18
N ARG A 101 9.26 -10.11 -6.15
CA ARG A 101 10.46 -10.96 -6.19
C ARG A 101 10.41 -11.99 -7.32
N ALA A 102 9.26 -12.59 -7.57
CA ALA A 102 9.12 -13.60 -8.63
C ALA A 102 9.18 -13.00 -10.05
N VAL A 103 8.72 -11.77 -10.24
CA VAL A 103 8.71 -11.10 -11.56
C VAL A 103 10.04 -10.41 -11.85
N LEU A 104 10.64 -9.78 -10.84
CA LEU A 104 11.85 -8.98 -11.00
C LEU A 104 13.12 -9.80 -10.84
N GLU A 105 13.02 -11.00 -10.27
CA GLU A 105 14.16 -11.86 -9.89
C GLU A 105 15.14 -11.19 -8.89
N VAL A 106 14.76 -10.06 -8.30
CA VAL A 106 15.49 -9.35 -7.25
C VAL A 106 14.82 -9.58 -5.89
N GLU A 107 15.63 -9.66 -4.83
CA GLU A 107 15.09 -9.75 -3.47
C GLU A 107 14.34 -8.46 -3.12
N VAL A 108 13.04 -8.56 -2.84
CA VAL A 108 12.21 -7.44 -2.37
C VAL A 108 11.86 -7.66 -0.91
N PRO A 109 12.60 -7.04 0.03
CA PRO A 109 12.38 -7.27 1.45
C PRO A 109 11.00 -6.78 1.89
N ILE A 110 10.30 -7.57 2.71
CA ILE A 110 8.96 -7.20 3.20
C ILE A 110 8.93 -5.84 3.94
N ARG A 111 10.06 -5.43 4.55
CA ARG A 111 10.21 -4.12 5.19
C ARG A 111 10.03 -2.95 4.19
N VAL A 112 10.39 -3.14 2.92
CA VAL A 112 10.22 -2.14 1.86
C VAL A 112 8.74 -1.97 1.57
N VAL A 113 8.00 -3.08 1.39
CA VAL A 113 6.55 -3.05 1.17
C VAL A 113 5.80 -2.44 2.34
N PHE A 114 6.26 -2.62 3.59
CA PHE A 114 5.65 -1.94 4.74
C PHE A 114 6.01 -0.45 4.85
N GLY A 115 7.19 -0.06 4.36
CA GLY A 115 7.66 1.32 4.35
C GLY A 115 6.97 2.17 3.28
N CYS A 116 6.58 1.56 2.17
CA CYS A 116 5.88 2.24 1.07
C CYS A 116 4.36 2.13 1.25
N GLY A 117 3.69 3.27 1.38
CA GLY A 117 2.25 3.32 1.56
C GLY A 117 1.49 3.22 0.26
N THR A 118 2.04 3.81 -0.80
CA THR A 118 1.43 3.93 -2.13
C THR A 118 2.15 3.11 -3.20
N VAL A 119 1.50 2.93 -4.35
CA VAL A 119 2.11 2.32 -5.54
C VAL A 119 3.35 3.09 -6.00
N ALA A 120 3.29 4.43 -6.07
CA ALA A 120 4.41 5.26 -6.49
C ALA A 120 5.64 5.08 -5.58
N GLU A 121 5.45 5.11 -4.26
CA GLU A 121 6.53 4.91 -3.29
C GLU A 121 7.14 3.51 -3.39
N LEU A 122 6.32 2.48 -3.64
CA LEU A 122 6.83 1.11 -3.78
C LEU A 122 7.55 0.92 -5.11
N ALA A 123 7.08 1.55 -6.19
CA ALA A 123 7.73 1.54 -7.48
C ALA A 123 9.12 2.18 -7.42
N GLU A 124 9.25 3.35 -6.79
CA GLU A 124 10.54 4.01 -6.59
C GLU A 124 11.52 3.14 -5.77
N ALA A 125 11.04 2.52 -4.70
CA ALA A 125 11.87 1.63 -3.90
C ALA A 125 12.30 0.36 -4.66
N VAL A 126 11.45 -0.15 -5.54
CA VAL A 126 11.77 -1.27 -6.43
C VAL A 126 12.82 -0.89 -7.48
N GLU A 127 12.69 0.29 -8.09
CA GLU A 127 13.68 0.82 -9.03
C GLU A 127 15.06 0.92 -8.38
N GLN A 128 15.11 1.43 -7.15
CA GLN A 128 16.37 1.52 -6.40
C GLN A 128 17.00 0.14 -6.15
N LEU A 129 16.21 -0.88 -5.81
CA LEU A 129 16.70 -2.25 -5.64
C LEU A 129 17.24 -2.85 -6.95
N LEU A 130 16.59 -2.54 -8.07
CA LEU A 130 17.06 -2.99 -9.39
C LEU A 130 18.40 -2.34 -9.78
N ILE A 131 18.57 -1.06 -9.50
CA ILE A 131 19.83 -0.34 -9.73
C ILE A 131 20.94 -0.95 -8.87
N GLU A 132 20.68 -1.20 -7.59
CA GLU A 132 21.64 -1.82 -6.67
C GLU A 132 22.05 -3.23 -7.13
N GLU A 133 21.12 -4.03 -7.64
CA GLU A 133 21.43 -5.35 -8.19
C GLU A 133 22.32 -5.26 -9.44
N ILE A 134 22.01 -4.34 -10.37
CA ILE A 134 22.80 -4.11 -11.59
C ILE A 134 24.23 -3.66 -11.26
N ASP A 135 24.37 -2.74 -10.31
CA ASP A 135 25.68 -2.26 -9.86
C ASP A 135 26.51 -3.39 -9.23
N ALA A 136 25.88 -4.22 -8.40
CA ALA A 136 26.54 -5.38 -7.79
C ALA A 136 26.99 -6.43 -8.81
N MET A 137 26.17 -6.71 -9.84
CA MET A 137 26.56 -7.58 -10.95
C MET A 137 27.77 -7.01 -11.70
N SER A 138 27.80 -5.70 -11.92
CA SER A 138 28.92 -5.02 -12.60
C SER A 138 30.23 -5.14 -11.81
N GLU A 139 30.18 -5.05 -10.47
CA GLU A 139 31.34 -5.29 -9.61
C GLU A 139 31.82 -6.75 -9.67
N GLU A 140 30.88 -7.71 -9.67
CA GLU A 140 31.18 -9.14 -9.74
C GLU A 140 31.79 -9.52 -11.11
N GLU A 141 31.26 -8.98 -12.21
CA GLU A 141 31.82 -9.12 -13.56
C GLU A 141 33.25 -8.57 -13.63
N ALA A 142 33.49 -7.39 -13.06
CA ALA A 142 34.83 -6.80 -12.99
C ALA A 142 35.79 -7.68 -12.17
N ARG A 143 35.33 -8.28 -11.07
CA ARG A 143 36.11 -9.21 -10.24
C ARG A 143 36.45 -10.51 -10.99
N GLN A 144 35.50 -11.05 -11.75
CA GLN A 144 35.71 -12.24 -12.58
C GLN A 144 36.73 -11.96 -13.69
N ALA A 145 36.69 -10.80 -14.32
CA ALA A 145 37.64 -10.40 -15.37
C ALA A 145 39.09 -10.22 -14.87
N LEU A 146 39.29 -9.96 -13.57
CA LEU A 146 40.61 -9.85 -12.94
C LEU A 146 41.19 -11.20 -12.45
N THR A 147 40.37 -12.24 -12.40
CA THR A 147 40.75 -13.57 -11.88
C THR A 147 40.80 -14.68 -12.95
N GLY A 148 40.41 -14.38 -14.20
CA GLY A 148 40.57 -15.24 -15.38
C GLY A 148 41.68 -14.77 -16.31
#